data_AF-A0A3S4GZ40-F1
#
_entry.id   AF-A0A3S4GZ40-F1
#
_cell.length_a   1.000
_cell.length_b   1.000
_cell.length_c   1.000
_cell.angle_alpha   90.00
_cell.angle_beta   90.00
_cell.angle_gamma   90.00
#
_symmetry.space_group_name_H-M   'P 1'
#
loop_
_entity.id
_entity.type
_entity.pdbx_description
1 polymer ?
#
loop_
_entity_poly.entity_id
_entity_poly.type
_entity_poly.pdbx_seq_one_letter_code
_entity_poly.pdbx_strand_id
1 'polypeptide(L)'
;MVLFSTGRGTPYGGFVPTVKIATNSELAAKKKHWIDFDAGQLLHGKTMPQLLEEFVDAIVAFANGKPTCNEQNDFRELAIFKSGVTL
;
A
#
# COMPACT_ATOMS: atom_id res chain seq x y z
N MET A 1 -3.63 -4.73 -9.65
CA MET A 1 -3.26 -3.97 -8.43
C MET A 1 -3.22 -4.94 -7.26
N VAL A 2 -2.32 -4.70 -6.30
CA VAL A 2 -2.17 -5.45 -5.04
C VAL A 2 -2.45 -4.51 -3.88
N LEU A 3 -3.25 -4.95 -2.90
CA LEU A 3 -3.46 -4.25 -1.65
C LEU A 3 -2.58 -4.88 -0.57
N PHE A 4 -1.66 -4.12 -0.01
CA PHE A 4 -0.64 -4.63 0.91
C PHE A 4 -0.70 -3.87 2.24
N SER A 5 -1.27 -4.51 3.27
CA SER A 5 -1.29 -3.95 4.62
C SER A 5 0.06 -4.11 5.31
N THR A 6 0.49 -3.10 6.06
CA THR A 6 1.77 -3.12 6.78
C THR A 6 1.74 -2.34 8.08
N GLY A 7 2.32 -2.94 9.13
CA GLY A 7 2.60 -2.28 10.40
C GLY A 7 4.07 -1.86 10.56
N ARG A 8 4.94 -2.21 9.62
CA ARG A 8 6.40 -1.94 9.70
C ARG A 8 6.90 -1.05 8.56
N GLY A 9 6.09 -0.84 7.52
CA GLY A 9 6.43 -0.02 6.36
C GLY A 9 7.58 -0.61 5.56
N THR A 10 7.44 -1.89 5.20
CA THR A 10 8.41 -2.59 4.36
C THR A 10 8.42 -1.96 2.96
N PRO A 11 9.60 -1.66 2.39
CA PRO A 11 9.71 -1.26 1.00
C PRO A 11 9.50 -2.49 0.10
N TYR A 12 8.26 -2.96 -0.01
CA TYR A 12 7.83 -4.00 -0.95
C TYR A 12 6.98 -3.41 -2.07
N GLY A 13 7.22 -3.80 -3.31
CA GLY A 13 6.42 -3.37 -4.46
C GLY A 13 6.74 -4.19 -5.70
N GLY A 14 5.71 -4.69 -6.38
CA GLY A 14 5.87 -5.43 -7.63
C GLY A 14 5.73 -4.53 -8.87
N PHE A 15 5.72 -5.16 -10.05
CA PHE A 15 5.53 -4.49 -11.36
C PHE A 15 4.12 -3.94 -11.60
N VAL A 16 3.19 -4.24 -10.70
CA VAL A 16 1.81 -3.75 -10.75
C VAL A 16 1.62 -2.71 -9.64
N PRO A 17 0.60 -1.81 -9.75
CA PRO A 17 0.26 -0.90 -8.66
C PRO A 17 0.12 -1.67 -7.34
N THR A 18 0.94 -1.32 -6.35
CA THR A 18 0.98 -1.96 -5.02
C THR A 18 0.62 -0.91 -3.99
N VAL A 19 -0.65 -0.87 -3.61
CA VAL A 19 -1.18 0.09 -2.64
C VAL A 19 -0.74 -0.32 -1.24
N LYS A 20 0.15 0.46 -0.64
CA LYS A 20 0.61 0.23 0.74
C LYS A 20 -0.29 0.90 1.75
N ILE A 21 -0.90 0.07 2.60
CA ILE A 21 -1.89 0.47 3.60
C ILE A 21 -1.24 0.39 4.98
N ALA A 22 -1.03 1.54 5.63
CA ALA A 22 -0.50 1.58 6.99
C ALA A 22 -1.59 1.21 8.01
N THR A 23 -1.24 0.39 9.00
CA THR A 23 -2.15 0.02 10.09
C THR A 23 -2.19 1.04 11.24
N ASN A 24 -1.32 2.05 11.21
CA ASN A 24 -1.29 3.13 12.20
C ASN A 24 -0.80 4.44 11.56
N SER A 25 -1.32 5.55 12.06
CA SER A 25 -1.11 6.89 11.47
C SER A 25 0.31 7.41 11.70
N GLU A 26 0.97 6.97 12.78
CA GLU A 26 2.36 7.32 13.05
C GLU A 26 3.29 6.77 11.95
N LEU A 27 3.08 5.53 11.52
CA LEU A 27 3.80 4.92 10.40
C LEU A 27 3.51 5.66 9.09
N ALA A 28 2.25 5.98 8.82
CA ALA A 28 1.87 6.74 7.63
C ALA A 28 2.58 8.09 7.57
N ALA A 29 2.63 8.82 8.68
CA ALA A 29 3.33 10.09 8.78
C ALA A 29 4.86 9.95 8.62
N LYS A 30 5.49 9.02 9.34
CA LYS A 30 6.95 8.81 9.32
C LYS A 30 7.45 8.28 7.97
N LYS A 31 6.64 7.48 7.27
CA LYS A 31 7.01 6.84 5.99
C LYS A 31 6.08 7.24 4.85
N LYS A 32 5.70 8.52 4.78
CA LYS A 32 4.80 9.07 3.74
C LYS A 32 5.21 8.74 2.29
N HIS A 33 6.50 8.56 2.01
CA HIS A 33 7.01 8.19 0.69
C HIS A 33 6.74 6.73 0.31
N TRP A 34 6.28 5.92 1.26
CA TRP A 34 6.06 4.47 1.11
C TRP A 34 4.64 4.04 1.41
N ILE A 35 3.77 4.94 1.87
CA ILE A 35 2.41 4.63 2.32
C ILE A 35 1.43 5.39 1.43
N ASP A 36 0.53 4.63 0.81
CA ASP A 36 -0.50 5.14 -0.08
C ASP A 36 -1.79 5.49 0.66
N PHE A 37 -2.09 4.76 1.75
CA PHE A 37 -3.31 4.94 2.54
C PHE A 37 -3.08 4.69 4.03
N ASP A 38 -3.67 5.53 4.88
CA ASP A 38 -3.62 5.41 6.34
C ASP A 38 -4.92 4.85 6.90
N ALA A 39 -4.92 3.56 7.25
CA ALA A 39 -6.04 2.92 7.95
C ALA A 39 -5.99 3.13 9.47
N GLY A 40 -4.89 3.69 9.99
CA GLY A 40 -4.71 4.04 11.39
C GLY A 40 -5.71 5.08 11.90
N GLN A 41 -6.34 5.85 11.01
CA GLN A 41 -7.39 6.82 11.31
C GLN A 41 -8.56 6.22 12.12
N LEU A 42 -8.83 4.92 12.00
CA LEU A 42 -9.83 4.23 12.84
C LEU A 42 -9.51 4.34 14.33
N LEU A 43 -8.23 4.37 14.70
CA LEU A 43 -7.78 4.51 16.08
C LEU A 43 -7.89 5.94 16.61
N HIS A 44 -8.16 6.91 15.73
CA HIS A 44 -8.27 8.33 16.05
C HIS A 44 -9.69 8.88 15.91
N GLY A 45 -10.69 8.01 16.00
CA GLY A 45 -12.10 8.40 16.09
C GLY A 45 -12.86 8.41 14.75
N LYS A 46 -12.20 8.04 13.64
CA LYS A 46 -12.89 7.84 12.36
C LYS A 46 -13.72 6.56 12.41
N THR A 47 -14.94 6.61 11.88
CA THR A 47 -15.80 5.43 11.82
C THR A 47 -15.43 4.52 10.65
N MET A 48 -15.74 3.23 10.76
CA MET A 48 -15.51 2.26 9.68
C MET A 48 -16.21 2.63 8.36
N PRO A 49 -17.49 3.05 8.35
CA PRO A 49 -18.14 3.46 7.10
C PRO A 49 -17.46 4.63 6.42
N GLN A 50 -17.03 5.65 7.18
CA GLN A 50 -16.32 6.81 6.64
C GLN A 50 -14.97 6.43 6.04
N LEU A 51 -14.20 5.57 6.75
CA LEU A 51 -12.91 5.12 6.21
C LEU A 51 -13.10 4.25 4.97
N LEU A 52 -14.14 3.41 4.93
CA LEU A 52 -14.44 2.56 3.79
C LEU A 52 -14.72 3.37 2.53
N GLU A 53 -15.54 4.43 2.64
CA GLU A 53 -15.84 5.33 1.51
C GLU A 53 -14.56 5.94 0.93
N GLU A 54 -13.72 6.53 1.78
CA GLU A 54 -12.43 7.10 1.35
C GLU A 54 -11.46 6.06 0.80
N PHE A 55 -11.47 4.86 1.37
CA PHE A 55 -10.62 3.77 0.88
C PHE A 55 -11.05 3.36 -0.52
N VAL A 56 -12.35 3.21 -0.77
CA VAL A 56 -12.88 2.88 -2.10
C VAL A 56 -12.53 3.99 -3.09
N ASP A 57 -12.70 5.26 -2.73
CA ASP A 57 -12.32 6.38 -3.59
C ASP A 57 -10.83 6.37 -3.94
N ALA A 58 -9.96 6.06 -2.96
CA ALA A 58 -8.53 5.92 -3.20
C ALA A 58 -8.23 4.76 -4.17
N ILE A 59 -8.87 3.61 -3.99
CA ILE A 59 -8.74 2.45 -4.89
C ILE A 59 -9.19 2.79 -6.32
N VAL A 60 -10.31 3.50 -6.48
CA VAL A 60 -10.79 3.96 -7.78
C VAL A 60 -9.79 4.92 -8.43
N ALA A 61 -9.20 5.85 -7.65
CA ALA A 61 -8.18 6.74 -8.18
C ALA A 61 -6.95 5.99 -8.69
N PHE A 62 -6.46 4.97 -7.97
CA PHE A 62 -5.36 4.12 -8.43
C PHE A 62 -5.74 3.32 -9.67
N ALA A 63 -6.96 2.76 -9.71
CA ALA A 63 -7.46 2.06 -10.89
C ALA A 63 -7.55 2.96 -12.13
N ASN A 64 -7.83 4.25 -11.94
CA ASN A 64 -7.87 5.26 -12.99
C ASN A 64 -6.49 5.84 -13.37
N GLY A 65 -5.39 5.27 -12.85
CA GLY A 65 -4.03 5.62 -13.26
C GLY A 65 -3.31 6.61 -12.36
N LYS A 66 -3.85 6.96 -11.18
CA LYS A 66 -3.02 7.59 -10.14
C LYS A 66 -1.90 6.62 -9.76
N PRO A 67 -0.62 7.02 -9.82
CA PRO A 67 0.49 6.10 -9.51
C PRO A 67 0.59 5.84 -8.00
N THR A 68 0.78 4.59 -7.60
CA THR A 68 1.07 4.23 -6.20
C THR A 68 2.52 4.57 -5.82
N CYS A 69 2.83 4.65 -4.53
CA CYS A 69 4.17 4.97 -4.03
C CYS A 69 5.24 4.02 -4.61
N ASN A 70 4.96 2.73 -4.79
CA ASN A 70 5.94 1.83 -5.42
C ASN A 70 6.23 2.19 -6.88
N GLU A 71 5.22 2.63 -7.64
CA GLU A 71 5.39 3.05 -9.03
C GLU A 71 6.18 4.36 -9.11
N GLN A 72 5.89 5.32 -8.22
CA GLN A 72 6.62 6.59 -8.14
C GLN A 72 8.09 6.40 -7.77
N ASN A 73 8.38 5.43 -6.89
CA ASN A 73 9.74 5.11 -6.45
C ASN A 73 10.46 4.09 -7.37
N ASP A 74 9.85 3.72 -8.49
CA ASP A 74 10.33 2.71 -9.44
C ASP A 74 10.69 1.35 -8.81
N PHE A 75 9.93 0.95 -7.79
CA PHE A 75 10.15 -0.28 -7.05
C PHE A 75 9.37 -1.44 -7.70
N ARG A 76 10.10 -2.35 -8.35
CA ARG A 76 9.55 -3.42 -9.21
C ARG A 76 10.21 -4.77 -8.93
N GLU A 77 10.00 -5.30 -7.73
CA GLU A 77 10.58 -6.60 -7.34
C GLU A 77 9.80 -7.78 -7.94
N LEU A 78 10.54 -8.79 -8.42
CA LEU A 78 10.01 -10.13 -8.74
C LEU A 78 10.67 -11.16 -7.84
N ALA A 79 9.86 -11.93 -7.11
CA ALA A 79 10.31 -13.18 -6.53
C ALA A 79 9.71 -14.32 -7.33
N ILE A 80 10.55 -15.13 -7.98
CA ILE A 80 10.10 -16.35 -8.67
C ILE A 80 10.20 -17.49 -7.67
N PHE A 81 9.05 -17.99 -7.22
CA PHE A 81 9.02 -19.16 -6.36
C PHE A 81 9.24 -20.41 -7.22
N LYS A 82 10.31 -21.17 -6.93
CA LYS A 82 10.69 -22.39 -7.67
C LYS A 82 10.82 -23.55 -6.70
N SER A 83 10.36 -24.72 -7.10
CA SER A 83 10.47 -25.96 -6.31
C SER A 83 11.71 -26.81 -6.65
N GLY A 84 12.46 -26.43 -7.69
CA GLY A 84 13.66 -27.14 -8.15
C GLY A 84 14.96 -26.44 -7.78
N VAL A 85 16.09 -27.10 -8.06
CA VAL A 85 17.44 -26.53 -7.85
C VAL A 85 17.66 -25.28 -8.71
N THR A 86 18.29 -24.26 -8.12
CA THR A 86 18.80 -23.11 -8.85
C THR A 86 20.24 -23.44 -9.24
N LEU A 87 20.48 -23.70 -10.53
CA LEU A 87 21.81 -23.84 -11.12
C LEU A 87 22.38 -22.47 -11.48
#